data_AF-A0A168PC20-F1
#
_entry.id   AF-A0A168PC20-F1
#
_cell.length_a   1.000
_cell.length_b   1.000
_cell.length_c   1.000
_cell.angle_alpha   90.00
_cell.angle_beta   90.00
_cell.angle_gamma   90.00
#
_symmetry.space_group_name_H-M   'P 1'
#
loop_
_entity.id
_entity.type
_entity.pdbx_description
1 polymer ?
#
loop_
_entity_poly.entity_id
_entity_poly.type
_entity_poly.pdbx_seq_one_letter_code
_entity_poly.pdbx_strand_id
1 'polypeptide(L)'
;MTALVHTNVKPTHRLLPVWLLRLVGVSSLAIALVRLVYYVNHLRKPTTGKSTTLKRITSSRLIDKVGQSPPYVRTPWWGARLVDHATTVASAFKPKKKLTISLKNTILWNPSQDVTISNHAFHENALALLTQLNQRYDLHLLIHTTTTDHDQIQRLLHTIVTQRIDVSRIVYCQNEQHKLDLIQNVLRPAIHIEGGWELDDGEDIIRALQSHVPRLVWVITRRRRTSFTTENIKPKDKDLVHPAVELTDSLLDSSLAREAGFMID
;
A
#
# COMPACT_ATOMS: atom_id res chain seq x y z
N MET A 1 73.40 -46.90 31.93
CA MET A 1 73.51 -45.61 31.20
C MET A 1 72.87 -45.81 29.83
N THR A 2 71.59 -45.46 29.72
CA THR A 2 70.79 -45.63 28.49
C THR A 2 70.01 -44.34 28.30
N ALA A 3 70.40 -43.54 27.30
CA ALA A 3 69.78 -42.27 26.99
C ALA A 3 68.62 -42.47 26.00
N LEU A 4 67.41 -42.11 26.43
CA LEU A 4 66.20 -42.04 25.63
C LEU A 4 66.18 -40.71 24.86
N VAL A 5 66.23 -40.77 23.53
CA VAL A 5 66.10 -39.61 22.65
C VAL A 5 64.62 -39.38 22.35
N HIS A 6 64.05 -38.34 22.97
CA HIS A 6 62.70 -37.85 22.67
C HIS A 6 62.77 -36.83 21.53
N THR A 7 62.27 -37.17 20.34
CA THR A 7 62.07 -36.19 19.26
C THR A 7 60.69 -35.56 19.39
N ASN A 8 60.67 -34.24 19.59
CA ASN A 8 59.47 -33.44 19.76
C ASN A 8 59.15 -32.75 18.43
N VAL A 9 58.23 -33.32 17.65
CA VAL A 9 57.75 -32.70 16.39
C VAL A 9 56.56 -31.81 16.72
N LYS A 10 56.76 -30.49 16.66
CA LYS A 10 55.67 -29.51 16.78
C LYS A 10 54.86 -29.48 15.48
N PRO A 11 53.53 -29.72 15.51
CA PRO A 11 52.69 -29.54 14.33
C PRO A 11 52.46 -28.04 14.08
N THR A 12 52.97 -27.53 12.96
CA THR A 12 52.72 -26.18 12.47
C THR A 12 51.35 -26.11 11.78
N HIS A 13 50.29 -25.93 12.56
CA HIS A 13 48.98 -25.58 11.99
C HIS A 13 49.01 -24.14 11.47
N ARG A 14 49.27 -24.00 10.17
CA ARG A 14 49.01 -22.76 9.41
C ARG A 14 47.50 -22.58 9.28
N LEU A 15 46.87 -22.05 10.31
CA LEU A 15 45.47 -21.63 10.26
C LEU A 15 45.37 -20.41 9.34
N LEU A 16 44.77 -20.61 8.16
CA LEU A 16 44.37 -19.52 7.30
C LEU A 16 43.46 -18.57 8.09
N PRO A 17 43.72 -17.25 8.03
CA PRO A 17 43.00 -16.32 8.86
C PRO A 17 41.52 -16.24 8.43
N VAL A 18 40.62 -16.24 9.41
CA VAL A 18 39.16 -16.39 9.25
C VAL A 18 38.56 -15.37 8.26
N TRP A 19 39.16 -14.19 8.10
CA TRP A 19 38.71 -13.19 7.13
C TRP A 19 38.82 -13.67 5.68
N LEU A 20 39.81 -14.51 5.37
CA LEU A 20 40.03 -15.04 4.02
C LEU A 20 38.96 -16.08 3.66
N LEU A 21 38.53 -16.90 4.62
CA LEU A 21 37.39 -17.82 4.46
C LEU A 21 36.07 -17.07 4.25
N ARG A 22 35.87 -15.92 4.92
CA ARG A 22 34.70 -15.06 4.70
C ARG A 22 34.70 -14.44 3.30
N LEU A 23 35.86 -14.04 2.78
CA LEU A 23 35.99 -13.53 1.41
C LEU A 23 35.69 -14.58 0.35
N VAL A 24 36.16 -15.81 0.54
CA VAL A 24 35.84 -16.94 -0.36
C VAL A 24 34.35 -17.29 -0.31
N GLY A 25 33.74 -17.22 0.88
CA GLY A 25 32.30 -17.40 1.04
C GLY A 25 31.49 -16.37 0.24
N VAL A 26 31.82 -15.09 0.38
CA VAL A 26 31.09 -13.98 -0.28
C VAL A 26 31.27 -14.01 -1.81
N SER A 27 32.48 -14.32 -2.30
CA SER A 27 32.73 -14.41 -3.74
C SER A 27 31.99 -15.59 -4.39
N SER A 28 31.94 -16.75 -3.70
CA SER A 28 31.19 -17.91 -4.18
C SER A 28 29.67 -17.65 -4.26
N LEU A 29 29.13 -16.94 -3.27
CA LEU A 29 27.71 -16.54 -3.24
C LEU A 29 27.38 -15.57 -4.37
N ALA A 30 28.24 -14.58 -4.62
CA ALA A 30 28.05 -13.63 -5.70
C ALA A 30 28.02 -14.33 -7.08
N ILE A 31 28.94 -15.26 -7.33
CA ILE A 31 28.97 -16.04 -8.58
C ILE A 31 27.72 -16.91 -8.73
N ALA A 32 27.23 -17.52 -7.64
CA ALA A 32 26.01 -18.31 -7.64
C ALA A 32 24.78 -17.46 -7.98
N LEU A 33 24.67 -16.24 -7.43
CA LEU A 33 23.58 -15.31 -7.73
C LEU A 33 23.60 -14.84 -9.19
N VAL A 34 24.77 -14.51 -9.73
CA VAL A 34 24.90 -14.13 -11.16
C VAL A 34 24.49 -15.29 -12.07
N ARG A 35 24.93 -16.52 -11.78
CA ARG A 35 24.52 -17.70 -12.55
C ARG A 35 23.02 -17.99 -12.45
N LEU A 36 22.42 -17.80 -11.27
CA LEU A 36 20.98 -17.96 -11.06
C LEU A 36 20.18 -16.96 -11.91
N VAL A 37 20.56 -15.67 -11.87
CA VAL A 37 19.91 -14.62 -12.67
C VAL A 37 20.05 -14.92 -14.16
N TYR A 38 21.23 -15.34 -14.60
CA TYR A 38 21.47 -15.73 -16.00
C TYR A 38 20.58 -16.91 -16.42
N TYR A 39 20.49 -17.96 -15.59
CA TYR A 39 19.69 -19.15 -15.86
C TYR A 39 18.20 -18.84 -15.96
N VAL A 40 17.67 -18.03 -15.03
CA VAL A 40 16.26 -17.60 -15.03
C VAL A 40 15.94 -16.75 -16.26
N ASN A 41 16.84 -15.86 -16.68
CA ASN A 41 16.66 -15.07 -17.90
C ASN A 41 16.77 -15.92 -19.17
N HIS A 42 17.60 -16.96 -19.17
CA HIS A 42 17.73 -17.87 -20.31
C HIS A 42 16.49 -18.78 -20.47
N LEU A 43 15.86 -19.19 -19.37
CA LEU A 43 14.61 -19.96 -19.38
C LEU A 43 13.40 -19.13 -19.86
N ARG A 44 13.51 -17.80 -19.87
CA ARG A 44 12.42 -16.89 -20.27
C ARG A 44 12.42 -16.52 -21.75
N LYS A 45 13.31 -17.05 -22.59
CA LYS A 45 13.22 -16.80 -24.04
C LYS A 45 11.92 -17.43 -24.58
N PRO A 46 10.93 -16.64 -25.04
CA PRO A 46 9.74 -17.19 -25.65
C PRO A 46 10.14 -17.78 -27.01
N THR A 47 9.72 -19.01 -27.27
CA THR A 47 9.66 -19.56 -28.63
C THR A 47 8.78 -18.64 -29.46
N THR A 48 9.41 -17.79 -30.28
CA THR A 48 8.78 -17.00 -31.33
C THR A 48 8.23 -17.94 -32.40
N GLY A 49 7.04 -18.48 -32.14
CA GLY A 49 6.23 -19.17 -33.13
C GLY A 49 5.74 -18.18 -34.17
N LYS A 50 6.46 -18.09 -35.29
CA LYS A 50 5.92 -17.56 -36.54
C LYS A 50 4.84 -18.53 -37.02
N SER A 51 3.58 -18.10 -37.04
CA SER A 51 2.55 -18.74 -37.85
C SER A 51 1.83 -17.67 -38.66
N THR A 52 2.18 -17.63 -39.93
CA THR A 52 1.48 -16.94 -41.01
C THR A 52 0.47 -17.91 -41.62
N THR A 53 -0.84 -17.65 -41.57
CA THR A 53 -1.73 -17.83 -42.73
C THR A 53 -3.10 -17.19 -42.54
N LEU A 54 -3.49 -16.39 -43.53
CA LEU A 54 -4.82 -15.85 -43.80
C LEU A 54 -5.85 -16.96 -44.12
N LYS A 55 -7.12 -16.79 -43.72
CA LYS A 55 -8.31 -16.97 -44.59
C LYS A 55 -9.63 -16.48 -43.94
N ARG A 56 -10.06 -15.33 -44.46
CA ARG A 56 -11.39 -14.83 -44.86
C ARG A 56 -12.62 -15.79 -44.85
N ILE A 57 -13.79 -15.20 -44.54
CA ILE A 57 -15.18 -15.39 -45.09
C ILE A 57 -16.30 -15.87 -44.11
N THR A 58 -17.16 -14.90 -43.74
CA THR A 58 -18.65 -14.82 -43.62
C THR A 58 -19.55 -15.84 -42.88
N SER A 59 -20.37 -15.25 -42.01
CA SER A 59 -21.86 -15.30 -41.89
C SER A 59 -22.61 -16.57 -41.45
N SER A 60 -23.51 -16.30 -40.48
CA SER A 60 -24.87 -16.81 -40.28
C SER A 60 -25.14 -18.03 -39.37
N ARG A 61 -26.28 -17.89 -38.67
CA ARG A 61 -27.15 -18.86 -37.98
C ARG A 61 -26.92 -19.19 -36.50
N LEU A 62 -27.78 -18.55 -35.71
CA LEU A 62 -28.58 -19.14 -34.63
C LEU A 62 -29.02 -20.59 -34.93
N ILE A 63 -28.82 -21.49 -33.96
CA ILE A 63 -29.83 -22.38 -33.33
C ILE A 63 -29.14 -23.24 -32.24
N ASP A 64 -29.90 -23.44 -31.17
CA ASP A 64 -29.68 -24.19 -29.93
C ASP A 64 -28.83 -25.47 -29.96
N LYS A 65 -28.12 -25.70 -28.85
CA LYS A 65 -28.01 -27.03 -28.22
C LYS A 65 -27.62 -26.94 -26.74
N VAL A 66 -28.56 -27.34 -25.90
CA VAL A 66 -28.35 -27.84 -24.53
C VAL A 66 -27.45 -29.09 -24.61
N GLY A 67 -26.40 -29.15 -23.77
CA GLY A 67 -25.55 -30.33 -23.68
C GLY A 67 -24.30 -30.11 -22.83
N GLN A 68 -24.35 -30.65 -21.61
CA GLN A 68 -23.29 -30.91 -20.64
C GLN A 68 -21.86 -30.96 -21.20
N SER A 69 -20.94 -30.26 -20.52
CA SER A 69 -19.50 -30.46 -20.61
C SER A 69 -18.90 -30.72 -19.20
N PRO A 70 -17.76 -31.43 -19.11
CA PRO A 70 -17.36 -32.23 -17.95
C PRO A 70 -16.66 -31.42 -16.84
N PRO A 71 -16.47 -31.97 -15.62
CA PRO A 71 -15.80 -31.26 -14.55
C PRO A 71 -14.33 -31.04 -14.89
N TYR A 72 -13.93 -29.77 -14.98
CA TYR A 72 -12.54 -29.39 -15.13
C TYR A 72 -11.79 -29.71 -13.83
N VAL A 73 -11.08 -30.83 -13.81
CA VAL A 73 -10.15 -31.19 -12.74
C VAL A 73 -9.01 -30.18 -12.77
N ARG A 74 -9.04 -29.19 -11.87
CA ARG A 74 -7.89 -28.34 -11.56
C ARG A 74 -6.83 -29.20 -10.89
N THR A 75 -5.83 -29.63 -11.64
CA THR A 75 -4.60 -30.18 -11.06
C THR A 75 -3.94 -29.13 -10.15
N PRO A 76 -3.42 -29.50 -8.98
CA PRO A 76 -2.79 -28.56 -8.06
C PRO A 76 -1.48 -28.06 -8.68
N TRP A 77 -1.47 -26.80 -9.11
CA TRP A 77 -0.30 -26.12 -9.64
C TRP A 77 0.61 -25.74 -8.46
N TRP A 78 1.61 -26.58 -8.17
CA TRP A 78 2.61 -26.33 -7.12
C TRP A 78 3.48 -25.08 -7.39
N GLY A 79 3.57 -24.63 -8.64
CA GLY A 79 4.33 -23.44 -9.04
C GLY A 79 3.72 -22.08 -8.67
N ALA A 80 2.46 -22.00 -8.24
CA ALA A 80 1.79 -20.73 -7.97
C ALA A 80 2.28 -20.17 -6.63
N ARG A 81 2.47 -21.06 -5.63
CA ARG A 81 2.97 -20.70 -4.31
C ARG A 81 4.41 -20.18 -4.32
N LEU A 82 5.26 -20.69 -5.22
CA LEU A 82 6.64 -20.21 -5.35
C LEU A 82 6.72 -18.88 -6.11
N VAL A 83 5.88 -18.68 -7.12
CA VAL A 83 5.80 -17.40 -7.84
C VAL A 83 5.20 -16.33 -6.93
N ASP A 84 4.19 -16.66 -6.12
CA ASP A 84 3.62 -15.75 -5.11
C ASP A 84 4.67 -15.38 -4.05
N HIS A 85 5.48 -16.31 -3.55
CA HIS A 85 6.57 -15.96 -2.65
C HIS A 85 7.67 -15.13 -3.33
N ALA A 86 8.02 -15.42 -4.58
CA ALA A 86 9.03 -14.64 -5.31
C ALA A 86 8.52 -13.23 -5.67
N THR A 87 7.24 -13.05 -5.99
CA THR A 87 6.64 -11.73 -6.22
C THR A 87 6.47 -10.96 -4.91
N THR A 88 6.14 -11.64 -3.80
CA THR A 88 6.09 -11.02 -2.46
C THR A 88 7.49 -10.54 -2.04
N VAL A 89 8.52 -11.37 -2.21
CA VAL A 89 9.92 -11.00 -1.92
C VAL A 89 10.41 -9.90 -2.87
N ALA A 90 10.09 -9.96 -4.17
CA ALA A 90 10.45 -8.88 -5.11
C ALA A 90 9.68 -7.58 -4.85
N SER A 91 8.45 -7.65 -4.34
CA SER A 91 7.66 -6.48 -3.92
C SER A 91 8.18 -5.86 -2.62
N ALA A 92 8.82 -6.65 -1.75
CA ALA A 92 9.48 -6.15 -0.55
C ALA A 92 10.65 -5.19 -0.86
N PHE A 93 11.19 -5.26 -2.08
CA PHE A 93 12.25 -4.36 -2.56
C PHE A 93 11.74 -3.18 -3.40
N LYS A 94 10.44 -3.09 -3.70
CA LYS A 94 9.89 -1.90 -4.36
C LYS A 94 9.61 -0.84 -3.29
N PRO A 95 10.01 0.44 -3.52
CA PRO A 95 9.67 1.50 -2.60
C PRO A 95 8.14 1.59 -2.49
N LYS A 96 7.63 1.54 -1.26
CA LYS A 96 6.20 1.69 -1.00
C LYS A 96 5.74 3.05 -1.51
N LYS A 97 4.57 3.10 -2.13
CA LYS A 97 3.96 4.38 -2.51
C LYS A 97 3.63 5.17 -1.25
N LYS A 98 3.93 6.47 -1.26
CA LYS A 98 3.55 7.38 -0.16
C LYS A 98 2.04 7.58 -0.14
N LEU A 99 1.45 7.42 1.03
CA LEU A 99 0.03 7.61 1.29
C LEU A 99 -0.12 8.57 2.47
N THR A 100 -0.91 9.62 2.31
CA THR A 100 -1.28 10.51 3.41
C THR A 100 -2.76 10.37 3.73
N ILE A 101 -3.11 10.34 5.01
CA ILE A 101 -4.50 10.26 5.46
C ILE A 101 -4.77 11.36 6.47
N SER A 102 -5.74 12.21 6.18
CA SER A 102 -6.33 13.12 7.17
C SER A 102 -7.23 12.32 8.11
N LEU A 103 -6.99 12.39 9.42
CA LEU A 103 -7.65 11.49 10.37
C LEU A 103 -9.10 11.87 10.67
N LYS A 104 -9.38 13.16 10.92
CA LYS A 104 -10.74 13.65 11.22
C LYS A 104 -11.67 13.36 10.05
N ASN A 105 -12.91 12.98 10.36
CA ASN A 105 -14.00 12.64 9.44
C ASN A 105 -13.68 11.50 8.44
N THR A 106 -12.53 10.84 8.57
CA THR A 106 -12.11 9.71 7.72
C THR A 106 -11.97 8.45 8.55
N ILE A 107 -11.20 8.53 9.64
CA ILE A 107 -10.90 7.40 10.54
C ILE A 107 -11.31 7.75 11.97
N LEU A 108 -11.21 9.02 12.34
CA LEU A 108 -11.72 9.55 13.60
C LEU A 108 -13.05 10.26 13.34
N TRP A 109 -14.00 10.07 14.24
CA TRP A 109 -15.24 10.83 14.27
C TRP A 109 -15.51 11.36 15.68
N ASN A 110 -16.22 12.47 15.76
CA ASN A 110 -16.74 12.99 17.01
C ASN A 110 -18.22 12.57 17.14
N PRO A 111 -18.60 11.70 18.09
CA PRO A 111 -19.98 11.33 18.37
C PRO A 111 -20.80 12.46 19.02
N SER A 112 -20.13 13.48 19.58
CA SER A 112 -20.81 14.63 20.14
C SER A 112 -21.52 15.42 19.05
N GLN A 113 -22.78 15.81 19.29
CA GLN A 113 -23.48 16.76 18.42
C GLN A 113 -22.89 18.17 18.53
N ASP A 114 -22.30 18.48 19.67
CA ASP A 114 -21.59 19.74 19.89
C ASP A 114 -20.12 19.57 19.52
N VAL A 115 -19.70 20.30 18.48
CA VAL A 115 -18.34 20.30 17.95
C VAL A 115 -17.32 20.83 18.97
N THR A 116 -17.76 21.68 19.90
CA THR A 116 -16.88 22.25 20.94
C THR A 116 -16.48 21.22 21.99
N ILE A 117 -17.23 20.13 22.11
CA ILE A 117 -16.96 19.03 23.03
C ILE A 117 -16.14 17.98 22.28
N SER A 118 -14.84 17.93 22.58
CA SER A 118 -13.93 16.97 21.98
C SER A 118 -14.15 15.56 22.57
N ASN A 119 -14.80 14.68 21.78
CA ASN A 119 -15.04 13.28 22.16
C ASN A 119 -14.65 12.30 21.05
N HIS A 120 -13.50 12.53 20.41
CA HIS A 120 -13.06 11.73 19.26
C HIS A 120 -12.94 10.23 19.56
N ALA A 121 -13.40 9.41 18.62
CA ALA A 121 -13.29 7.97 18.62
C ALA A 121 -12.92 7.45 17.23
N PHE A 122 -12.39 6.22 17.15
CA PHE A 122 -12.19 5.57 15.86
C PHE A 122 -13.52 5.12 15.26
N HIS A 123 -13.64 5.22 13.94
CA HIS A 123 -14.64 4.48 13.20
C HIS A 123 -14.39 2.97 13.37
N GLU A 124 -15.48 2.21 13.31
CA GLU A 124 -15.41 0.75 13.36
C GLU A 124 -14.44 0.23 12.29
N ASN A 125 -13.61 -0.76 12.66
CA ASN A 125 -12.63 -1.39 11.79
C ASN A 125 -11.54 -0.49 11.18
N ALA A 126 -11.54 0.82 11.44
CA ALA A 126 -10.59 1.74 10.82
C ALA A 126 -9.14 1.46 11.21
N LEU A 127 -8.91 0.96 12.43
CA LEU A 127 -7.59 0.54 12.91
C LEU A 127 -7.05 -0.70 12.18
N ALA A 128 -7.94 -1.65 11.86
CA ALA A 128 -7.57 -2.84 11.10
C ALA A 128 -7.17 -2.44 9.68
N LEU A 129 -7.96 -1.57 9.05
CA LEU A 129 -7.63 -0.99 7.75
C LEU A 129 -6.30 -0.22 7.78
N LEU A 130 -6.09 0.66 8.77
CA LEU A 130 -4.83 1.41 8.94
C LEU A 130 -3.61 0.48 9.02
N THR A 131 -3.76 -0.64 9.74
CA THR A 131 -2.69 -1.63 9.87
C THR A 131 -2.36 -2.25 8.51
N GLN A 132 -3.37 -2.61 7.71
CA GLN A 132 -3.18 -3.15 6.37
C GLN A 132 -2.60 -2.11 5.39
N LEU A 133 -3.06 -0.85 5.47
CA LEU A 133 -2.51 0.24 4.66
C LEU A 133 -1.03 0.49 5.00
N ASN A 134 -0.65 0.50 6.28
CA ASN A 134 0.75 0.67 6.70
C ASN A 134 1.68 -0.46 6.18
N GLN A 135 1.15 -1.67 6.02
CA GLN A 135 1.91 -2.78 5.45
C GLN A 135 2.24 -2.56 3.97
N ARG A 136 1.37 -1.87 3.21
CA ARG A 136 1.51 -1.71 1.75
C ARG A 136 2.03 -0.36 1.31
N TYR A 137 1.75 0.68 2.08
CA TYR A 137 2.08 2.06 1.75
C TYR A 137 3.07 2.65 2.76
N ASP A 138 3.78 3.68 2.34
CA ASP A 138 4.52 4.54 3.25
C ASP A 138 3.56 5.57 3.84
N LEU A 139 2.89 5.16 4.92
CA LEU A 139 1.73 5.84 5.49
C LEU A 139 2.14 6.99 6.41
N HIS A 140 1.58 8.17 6.15
CA HIS A 140 1.67 9.37 6.98
C HIS A 140 0.26 9.80 7.42
N LEU A 141 0.10 10.11 8.70
CA LEU A 141 -1.17 10.53 9.27
C LEU A 141 -1.15 12.03 9.52
N LEU A 142 -2.14 12.74 9.00
CA LEU A 142 -2.30 14.17 9.16
C LEU A 142 -3.50 14.43 10.07
N ILE A 143 -3.33 15.33 11.02
CA ILE A 143 -4.36 15.61 12.03
C ILE A 143 -4.52 17.11 12.13
N HIS A 144 -5.68 17.61 11.69
CA HIS A 144 -6.04 18.99 11.94
C HIS A 144 -6.53 19.11 13.38
N THR A 145 -5.74 19.72 14.27
CA THR A 145 -6.07 19.83 15.71
C THR A 145 -6.18 21.27 16.15
N THR A 146 -7.21 21.54 16.94
CA THR A 146 -7.29 22.74 17.77
C THR A 146 -6.53 22.52 19.07
N THR A 147 -6.33 23.56 19.88
CA THR A 147 -5.65 23.41 21.18
C THR A 147 -6.42 22.53 22.16
N THR A 148 -7.75 22.43 22.01
CA THR A 148 -8.62 21.69 22.94
C THR A 148 -8.69 20.20 22.61
N ASP A 149 -8.62 19.81 21.34
CA ASP A 149 -8.72 18.42 20.91
C ASP A 149 -7.37 17.68 20.83
N HIS A 150 -6.27 18.43 20.75
CA HIS A 150 -4.93 17.88 20.57
C HIS A 150 -4.59 16.80 21.60
N ASP A 151 -4.70 17.12 22.88
CA ASP A 151 -4.36 16.20 23.98
C ASP A 151 -5.25 14.94 23.97
N GLN A 152 -6.52 15.11 23.62
CA GLN A 152 -7.47 14.00 23.57
C GLN A 152 -7.11 13.04 22.44
N ILE A 153 -6.89 13.56 21.23
CA ILE A 153 -6.52 12.78 20.06
C ILE A 153 -5.14 12.14 20.25
N GLN A 154 -4.18 12.86 20.82
CA GLN A 154 -2.86 12.32 21.12
C GLN A 154 -2.95 11.11 22.07
N ARG A 155 -3.76 11.19 23.14
CA ARG A 155 -3.98 10.04 24.05
C ARG A 155 -4.63 8.86 23.34
N LEU A 156 -5.63 9.12 22.49
CA LEU A 156 -6.32 8.10 21.70
C LEU A 156 -5.34 7.37 20.76
N LEU A 157 -4.50 8.12 20.05
CA LEU A 157 -3.49 7.57 19.14
C LEU A 157 -2.37 6.84 19.87
N HIS A 158 -1.90 7.38 20.99
CA HIS A 158 -0.85 6.76 21.79
C HIS A 158 -1.25 5.37 22.31
N THR A 159 -2.53 5.16 22.59
CA THR A 159 -3.00 3.89 23.15
C THR A 159 -3.01 2.77 22.10
N ILE A 160 -3.29 3.10 20.84
CA ILE A 160 -3.65 2.08 19.84
C ILE A 160 -2.81 2.15 18.56
N VAL A 161 -2.44 3.34 18.12
CA VAL A 161 -1.80 3.57 16.82
C VAL A 161 -0.28 3.49 16.90
N THR A 162 0.33 4.02 17.97
CA THR A 162 1.80 4.05 18.12
C THR A 162 2.43 2.67 18.31
N GLN A 163 1.63 1.66 18.65
CA GLN A 163 2.07 0.26 18.68
C GLN A 163 2.28 -0.32 17.26
N ARG A 164 1.70 0.31 16.23
CA ARG A 164 1.64 -0.22 14.85
C ARG A 164 2.18 0.73 13.80
N ILE A 165 2.18 2.04 14.07
CA ILE A 165 2.61 3.11 13.19
C ILE A 165 3.65 3.94 13.94
N ASP A 166 4.73 4.28 13.24
CA ASP A 166 5.78 5.14 13.79
C ASP A 166 5.24 6.54 14.09
N VAL A 167 5.50 7.02 15.31
CA VAL A 167 5.09 8.35 15.81
C VAL A 167 5.64 9.46 14.91
N SER A 168 6.83 9.27 14.33
CA SER A 168 7.45 10.27 13.44
C SER A 168 6.63 10.57 12.18
N ARG A 169 5.67 9.69 11.84
CA ARG A 169 4.81 9.79 10.66
C ARG A 169 3.44 10.39 10.96
N ILE A 170 3.22 10.82 12.20
CA ILE A 170 2.01 11.51 12.64
C ILE A 170 2.32 13.00 12.69
N VAL A 171 1.64 13.78 11.85
CA VAL A 171 1.84 15.23 11.75
C VAL A 171 0.56 15.96 12.18
N TYR A 172 0.71 16.84 13.15
CA TYR A 172 -0.34 17.72 13.63
C TYR A 172 -0.30 19.04 12.86
N CYS A 173 -1.43 19.48 12.34
CA CYS A 173 -1.61 20.71 11.60
C CYS A 173 -2.62 21.59 12.36
N GLN A 174 -2.30 22.87 12.56
CA GLN A 174 -3.23 23.85 13.15
C GLN A 174 -3.86 24.77 12.09
N ASN A 175 -3.30 24.76 10.87
CA ASN A 175 -3.72 25.62 9.78
C ASN A 175 -3.88 24.78 8.52
N GLU A 176 -4.97 25.00 7.82
CA GLU A 176 -5.29 24.34 6.55
C GLU A 176 -4.24 24.64 5.47
N GLN A 177 -3.79 25.89 5.36
CA GLN A 177 -2.77 26.28 4.38
C GLN A 177 -1.45 25.55 4.61
N HIS A 178 -1.08 25.35 5.88
CA HIS A 178 0.12 24.60 6.23
C HIS A 178 -0.06 23.10 5.90
N LYS A 179 -1.25 22.54 6.14
CA LYS A 179 -1.58 21.16 5.73
C LYS A 179 -1.46 20.99 4.21
N LEU A 180 -1.98 21.94 3.43
CA LEU A 180 -1.85 21.95 1.97
C LEU A 180 -0.40 22.00 1.51
N ASP A 181 0.39 22.94 2.05
CA ASP A 181 1.81 23.07 1.72
C ASP A 181 2.59 21.80 2.07
N LEU A 182 2.32 21.20 3.24
CA LEU A 182 2.94 19.95 3.65
C LEU A 182 2.64 18.81 2.66
N ILE A 183 1.39 18.68 2.22
CA ILE A 183 0.99 17.64 1.26
C ILE A 183 1.65 17.88 -0.10
N GLN A 184 1.58 19.12 -0.61
CA GLN A 184 2.05 19.48 -1.95
C GLN A 184 3.57 19.49 -2.07
N ASN A 185 4.27 20.05 -1.08
CA ASN A 185 5.68 20.40 -1.21
C ASN A 185 6.60 19.47 -0.42
N VAL A 186 6.17 18.97 0.75
CA VAL A 186 7.03 18.17 1.63
C VAL A 186 6.80 16.68 1.44
N LEU A 187 5.57 16.21 1.64
CA LEU A 187 5.25 14.79 1.64
C LEU A 187 5.15 14.22 0.21
N ARG A 188 4.53 14.97 -0.70
CA ARG A 188 4.31 14.60 -2.11
C ARG A 188 3.78 13.18 -2.24
N PRO A 189 2.61 12.89 -1.65
CA PRO A 189 2.07 11.54 -1.66
C PRO A 189 1.59 11.16 -3.06
N ALA A 190 1.64 9.85 -3.36
CA ALA A 190 1.00 9.33 -4.57
C ALA A 190 -0.52 9.26 -4.41
N ILE A 191 -1.00 9.14 -3.16
CA ILE A 191 -2.40 9.03 -2.80
C ILE A 191 -2.64 9.87 -1.55
N HIS A 192 -3.66 10.71 -1.55
CA HIS A 192 -4.11 11.43 -0.37
C HIS A 192 -5.58 11.14 -0.07
N ILE A 193 -5.91 10.97 1.21
CA ILE A 193 -7.26 10.74 1.69
C ILE A 193 -7.66 11.93 2.56
N GLU A 194 -8.80 12.54 2.22
CA GLU A 194 -9.34 13.70 2.92
C GLU A 194 -10.80 13.44 3.29
N GLY A 195 -11.19 13.84 4.50
CA GLY A 195 -12.58 13.85 4.95
C GLY A 195 -13.04 15.18 5.53
N GLY A 196 -12.18 16.22 5.49
CA GLY A 196 -12.42 17.49 6.15
C GLY A 196 -12.19 17.42 7.66
N TRP A 197 -12.71 18.40 8.37
CA TRP A 197 -12.70 18.44 9.83
C TRP A 197 -13.98 19.10 10.34
N GLU A 198 -14.54 18.55 11.42
CA GLU A 198 -15.71 19.12 12.08
C GLU A 198 -16.90 19.27 11.11
N LEU A 199 -17.28 20.51 10.77
CA LEU A 199 -18.38 20.84 9.85
C LEU A 199 -17.92 20.95 8.39
N ASP A 200 -16.62 20.99 8.15
CA ASP A 200 -16.03 21.04 6.82
C ASP A 200 -15.94 19.63 6.21
N ASP A 201 -16.25 19.52 4.92
CA ASP A 201 -16.19 18.26 4.19
C ASP A 201 -14.85 18.06 3.44
N GLY A 202 -13.93 19.02 3.50
CA GLY A 202 -12.61 18.96 2.86
C GLY A 202 -12.62 19.37 1.39
N GLU A 203 -13.71 19.97 0.89
CA GLU A 203 -13.87 20.37 -0.51
C GLU A 203 -12.70 21.23 -1.02
N ASP A 204 -12.34 22.28 -0.28
CA ASP A 204 -11.31 23.23 -0.67
C ASP A 204 -9.92 22.58 -0.72
N ILE A 205 -9.65 21.67 0.22
CA ILE A 205 -8.42 20.87 0.23
C ILE A 205 -8.36 19.98 -1.01
N ILE A 206 -9.44 19.25 -1.31
CA ILE A 206 -9.49 18.38 -2.49
C ILE A 206 -9.25 19.19 -3.75
N ARG A 207 -9.93 20.34 -3.91
CA ARG A 207 -9.80 21.24 -5.06
C ARG A 207 -8.35 21.72 -5.26
N ALA A 208 -7.68 22.12 -4.18
CA ALA A 208 -6.29 22.58 -4.22
C ALA A 208 -5.28 21.45 -4.54
N LEU A 209 -5.60 20.20 -4.21
CA LEU A 209 -4.70 19.06 -4.38
C LEU A 209 -4.84 18.33 -5.72
N GLN A 210 -5.92 18.54 -6.48
CA GLN A 210 -6.19 17.76 -7.70
C GLN A 210 -5.08 17.80 -8.75
N SER A 211 -4.39 18.94 -8.87
CA SER A 211 -3.28 19.11 -9.83
C SER A 211 -1.94 18.57 -9.31
N HIS A 212 -1.84 18.26 -8.01
CA HIS A 212 -0.59 17.89 -7.35
C HIS A 212 -0.55 16.42 -6.93
N VAL A 213 -1.69 15.84 -6.57
CA VAL A 213 -1.79 14.47 -6.08
C VAL A 213 -2.44 13.58 -7.15
N PRO A 214 -1.76 12.53 -7.63
CA PRO A 214 -2.27 11.69 -8.72
C PRO A 214 -3.59 10.97 -8.43
N ARG A 215 -3.88 10.69 -7.15
CA ARG A 215 -5.11 10.05 -6.71
C ARG A 215 -5.56 10.62 -5.38
N LEU A 216 -6.81 11.03 -5.32
CA LEU A 216 -7.46 11.57 -4.14
C LEU A 216 -8.64 10.66 -3.78
N VAL A 217 -8.75 10.32 -2.49
CA VAL A 217 -9.94 9.65 -1.95
C VAL A 217 -10.63 10.66 -1.05
N TRP A 218 -11.82 11.08 -1.44
CA TRP A 218 -12.61 12.05 -0.72
C TRP A 218 -13.73 11.35 0.05
N VAL A 219 -13.60 11.31 1.36
CA VAL A 219 -14.57 10.69 2.28
C VAL A 219 -15.57 11.75 2.72
N ILE A 220 -16.80 11.66 2.22
CA ILE A 220 -17.86 12.65 2.46
C ILE A 220 -19.13 12.00 2.96
N THR A 221 -20.01 12.77 3.61
CA THR A 221 -21.31 12.23 4.01
C THR A 221 -22.11 11.72 2.80
N ARG A 222 -22.96 10.69 3.02
CA ARG A 222 -23.89 10.18 2.00
C ARG A 222 -24.73 11.30 1.37
N ARG A 223 -25.21 12.24 2.18
CA ARG A 223 -25.97 13.41 1.71
C ARG A 223 -25.14 14.26 0.74
N ARG A 224 -23.89 14.59 1.08
CA ARG A 224 -23.02 15.34 0.17
C ARG A 224 -22.72 14.54 -1.09
N ARG A 225 -22.47 13.23 -1.00
CA ARG A 225 -22.24 12.36 -2.16
C ARG A 225 -23.40 12.39 -3.16
N THR A 226 -24.65 12.38 -2.70
CA THR A 226 -25.82 12.48 -3.60
C THR A 226 -25.89 13.78 -4.40
N SER A 227 -25.23 14.86 -3.92
CA SER A 227 -25.16 16.13 -4.65
C SER A 227 -24.24 16.09 -5.89
N PHE A 228 -23.40 15.06 -6.02
CA PHE A 228 -22.55 14.82 -7.20
C PHE A 228 -23.22 13.93 -8.27
N THR A 229 -24.48 13.57 -8.09
CA THR A 229 -25.28 12.91 -9.14
C THR A 229 -25.45 13.85 -10.33
N THR A 230 -25.42 13.33 -11.56
CA THR A 230 -25.49 14.13 -12.81
C THR A 230 -26.66 15.12 -12.83
N GLU A 231 -27.77 14.77 -12.18
CA GLU A 231 -28.98 15.59 -12.09
C GLU A 231 -28.88 16.73 -11.05
N ASN A 232 -28.06 16.57 -10.01
CA ASN A 232 -28.00 17.45 -8.85
C ASN A 232 -26.71 18.27 -8.75
N ILE A 233 -25.75 18.04 -9.66
CA ILE A 233 -24.44 18.66 -9.58
C ILE A 233 -24.52 20.18 -9.76
N LYS A 234 -24.04 20.90 -8.75
CA LYS A 234 -23.99 22.36 -8.78
C LYS A 234 -22.90 22.81 -9.78
N PRO A 235 -23.08 23.94 -10.48
CA PRO A 235 -22.08 24.46 -11.42
C PRO A 235 -20.68 24.61 -10.79
N LYS A 236 -20.62 25.01 -9.52
CA LYS A 236 -19.37 25.19 -8.75
C LYS A 236 -18.66 23.89 -8.35
N ASP A 237 -19.36 22.76 -8.44
CA ASP A 237 -18.87 21.45 -7.99
C ASP A 237 -18.41 20.59 -9.19
N LYS A 238 -18.54 21.09 -10.43
CA LYS A 238 -18.24 20.33 -11.66
C LYS A 238 -16.77 19.97 -11.80
N ASP A 239 -15.87 20.81 -11.31
CA ASP A 239 -14.42 20.57 -11.33
C ASP A 239 -13.98 19.54 -10.27
N LEU A 240 -14.83 19.26 -9.27
CA LEU A 240 -14.57 18.21 -8.29
C LEU A 240 -14.80 16.80 -8.85
N VAL A 241 -15.57 16.68 -9.94
CA VAL A 241 -15.76 15.42 -10.67
C VAL A 241 -14.59 15.20 -11.62
N HIS A 242 -13.45 14.83 -11.03
CA HIS A 242 -12.21 14.58 -11.75
C HIS A 242 -11.86 13.08 -11.70
N PRO A 243 -11.29 12.46 -12.76
CA PRO A 243 -10.94 11.03 -12.76
C PRO A 243 -9.95 10.61 -11.66
N ALA A 244 -9.18 11.56 -11.14
CA ALA A 244 -8.25 11.33 -10.02
C ALA A 244 -8.94 11.33 -8.65
N VAL A 245 -10.18 11.82 -8.56
CA VAL A 245 -10.92 11.97 -7.30
C VAL A 245 -11.94 10.84 -7.17
N GLU A 246 -11.75 10.00 -6.17
CA GLU A 246 -12.69 8.97 -5.78
C GLU A 246 -13.57 9.48 -4.64
N LEU A 247 -14.89 9.55 -4.85
CA LEU A 247 -15.83 9.93 -3.80
C LEU A 247 -16.37 8.67 -3.10
N THR A 248 -16.28 8.65 -1.78
CA THR A 248 -16.80 7.55 -0.94
C THR A 248 -17.47 8.10 0.32
N ASP A 249 -18.40 7.35 0.89
CA ASP A 249 -19.03 7.67 2.19
C ASP A 249 -18.31 7.06 3.38
N SER A 250 -17.50 6.05 3.14
CA SER A 250 -16.64 5.43 4.14
C SER A 250 -15.29 5.12 3.50
N LEU A 251 -14.21 5.30 4.26
CA LEU A 251 -12.89 4.88 3.81
C LEU A 251 -12.85 3.36 3.56
N LEU A 252 -13.65 2.59 4.30
CA LEU A 252 -13.70 1.12 4.18
C LEU A 252 -14.27 0.67 2.83
N ASP A 253 -15.13 1.48 2.21
CA ASP A 253 -15.76 1.17 0.91
C ASP A 253 -14.90 1.63 -0.29
N SER A 254 -13.83 2.37 0.00
CA SER A 254 -12.91 2.86 -1.02
C SER A 254 -12.26 1.70 -1.79
N SER A 255 -11.95 1.94 -3.05
CA SER A 255 -11.14 1.04 -3.86
C SER A 255 -9.74 0.86 -3.27
N LEU A 256 -9.24 1.83 -2.49
CA LEU A 256 -7.99 1.69 -1.74
C LEU A 256 -8.07 0.62 -0.64
N ALA A 257 -9.19 0.55 0.10
CA ALA A 257 -9.41 -0.49 1.10
C ALA A 257 -9.49 -1.88 0.46
N ARG A 258 -10.22 -2.00 -0.66
CA ARG A 258 -10.29 -3.24 -1.46
C ARG A 258 -8.92 -3.64 -2.01
N GLU A 259 -8.16 -2.68 -2.54
CA GLU A 259 -6.77 -2.90 -2.97
C GLU A 259 -5.91 -3.43 -1.82
N ALA A 260 -6.08 -2.90 -0.61
CA ALA A 260 -5.37 -3.34 0.59
C ALA A 260 -5.77 -4.76 1.07
N GLY A 261 -6.77 -5.37 0.44
CA GLY A 261 -7.32 -6.68 0.83
C GLY A 261 -8.26 -6.59 2.03
N PHE A 262 -8.77 -5.40 2.34
CA PHE A 262 -9.78 -5.22 3.38
C PHE A 262 -11.15 -5.57 2.79
N MET A 263 -11.71 -6.68 3.26
CA MET A 263 -13.08 -7.11 2.94
C MET A 263 -13.85 -7.09 4.26
N ILE A 264 -14.98 -6.39 4.29
CA ILE A 264 -15.95 -6.49 5.38
C ILE A 264 -16.85 -7.66 5.00
N ASP A 265 -16.77 -8.74 5.77
CA ASP A 265 -17.69 -9.88 5.66
C ASP A 265 -19.09 -9.52 6.19
#